data_AF-A0A2W1BE50-F1
#
_entry.id   AF-A0A2W1BE50-F1
#
_cell.length_a   1.000
_cell.length_b   1.000
_cell.length_c   1.000
_cell.angle_alpha   90.00
_cell.angle_beta   90.00
_cell.angle_gamma   90.00
#
_symmetry.space_group_name_H-M   'P 1'
#
loop_
_entity.id
_entity.type
_entity.pdbx_description
1 polymer ?
#
loop_
_entity_poly.entity_id
_entity_poly.type
_entity_poly.pdbx_seq_one_letter_code
_entity_poly.pdbx_strand_id
1 'polypeptide(L)'
;MDSSPSRRGGLPHCSSSPAVARGRAQDDEVEIYSTPEIQSWMNSIEKCLNEVTTMVSEGKMNSEQKLRVSSLCLKVGRAVSQMAVQYQSLKHKALQNYATLQTFKENEDLASSLTEIKQKLEENLIKQKQESTSFAGMVKGTKTLIRPHATSSVAIYPRDSTKTSEDTKNLVQKIVCPEEMKLKLRPRI
;
A
#
# COMPACT_ATOMS: atom_id res chain seq x y z
N MET A 1 -15.49 57.67 46.73
CA MET A 1 -14.89 56.87 47.81
C MET A 1 -15.85 55.70 48.00
N ASP A 2 -15.60 54.46 47.59
CA ASP A 2 -14.34 53.71 47.54
C ASP A 2 -14.29 52.69 46.37
N SER A 3 -13.16 52.73 45.67
CA SER A 3 -12.20 51.63 45.41
C SER A 3 -12.66 50.22 44.97
N SER A 4 -12.26 49.86 43.73
CA SER A 4 -12.19 48.52 43.07
C SER A 4 -11.18 47.54 43.75
N PRO A 5 -10.73 46.37 43.21
CA PRO A 5 -11.04 45.64 41.95
C PRO A 5 -11.06 44.07 42.00
N SER A 6 -11.45 43.41 40.90
CA SER A 6 -10.71 42.20 40.44
C SER A 6 -10.90 41.90 38.96
N ARG A 7 -9.77 41.62 38.31
CA ARG A 7 -9.53 41.49 36.86
C ARG A 7 -9.53 40.01 36.44
N ARG A 8 -10.00 39.74 35.22
CA ARG A 8 -9.46 38.81 34.18
C ARG A 8 -10.57 38.69 33.11
N GLY A 9 -10.46 39.21 31.88
CA GLY A 9 -9.36 39.10 30.92
C GLY A 9 -9.45 37.72 30.25
N GLY A 10 -9.63 37.53 28.94
CA GLY A 10 -9.81 38.42 27.81
C GLY A 10 -10.31 37.61 26.61
N LEU A 11 -10.78 38.30 25.57
CA LEU A 11 -11.04 37.74 24.24
C LEU A 11 -9.74 37.22 23.62
N PRO A 12 -9.74 36.10 22.88
CA PRO A 12 -8.73 35.85 21.88
C PRO A 12 -9.25 36.26 20.50
N HIS A 13 -8.70 37.35 19.97
CA HIS A 13 -8.66 37.62 18.54
C HIS A 13 -7.59 36.72 17.89
N CYS A 14 -7.98 36.12 16.77
CA CYS A 14 -7.16 35.80 15.59
C CYS A 14 -5.77 35.17 15.80
N SER A 15 -5.69 33.86 15.57
CA SER A 15 -4.49 33.22 15.03
C SER A 15 -4.82 32.57 13.68
N SER A 16 -4.12 33.08 12.67
CA SER A 16 -4.17 32.73 11.26
C SER A 16 -3.95 31.22 11.03
N SER A 17 -4.85 30.56 10.29
CA SER A 17 -4.54 29.26 9.70
C SER A 17 -3.77 29.47 8.39
N PRO A 18 -2.78 28.62 8.07
CA PRO A 18 -1.98 28.78 6.86
C PRO A 18 -2.84 28.52 5.63
N ALA A 19 -2.66 29.35 4.61
CA ALA A 19 -3.25 29.15 3.29
C ALA A 19 -2.83 27.79 2.72
N VAL A 20 -3.75 26.83 2.69
CA VAL A 20 -3.59 25.62 1.87
C VAL A 20 -4.04 25.98 0.47
N ALA A 21 -3.05 26.17 -0.41
CA ALA A 21 -3.27 26.36 -1.83
C ALA A 21 -3.78 25.05 -2.47
N ARG A 22 -4.85 25.19 -3.24
CA ARG A 22 -5.28 24.35 -4.38
C ARG A 22 -5.50 22.85 -4.13
N GLY A 23 -6.77 22.49 -4.08
CA GLY A 23 -7.31 21.43 -4.93
C GLY A 23 -8.66 21.92 -5.44
N ARG A 24 -8.86 22.00 -6.76
CA ARG A 24 -10.20 22.16 -7.33
C ARG A 24 -11.05 21.07 -6.69
N ALA A 25 -12.12 21.44 -5.98
CA ALA A 25 -13.25 20.55 -5.87
C ALA A 25 -13.69 20.32 -7.31
N GLN A 26 -13.28 19.18 -7.89
CA GLN A 26 -14.10 18.59 -8.93
C GLN A 26 -15.46 18.47 -8.24
N ASP A 27 -16.44 19.22 -8.72
CA ASP A 27 -17.81 18.76 -8.68
C ASP A 27 -17.76 17.38 -9.34
N ASP A 28 -17.54 16.34 -8.53
CA ASP A 28 -17.97 15.00 -8.85
C ASP A 28 -19.46 15.19 -9.12
N GLU A 29 -19.82 15.18 -10.40
CA GLU A 29 -21.19 15.08 -10.85
C GLU A 29 -21.77 13.91 -10.07
N VAL A 30 -22.57 14.23 -9.04
CA VAL A 30 -23.10 13.23 -8.10
C VAL A 30 -24.05 12.40 -8.95
N GLU A 31 -23.54 11.32 -9.50
CA GLU A 31 -24.32 10.40 -10.29
C GLU A 31 -25.24 9.68 -9.32
N ILE A 32 -26.50 10.14 -9.27
CA ILE A 32 -27.49 9.63 -8.33
C ILE A 32 -27.96 8.26 -8.83
N TYR A 33 -27.31 7.21 -8.34
CA TYR A 33 -27.76 5.84 -8.58
C TYR A 33 -28.93 5.49 -7.66
N SER A 34 -30.14 5.57 -8.19
CA SER A 34 -31.34 5.11 -7.49
C SER A 34 -31.43 3.58 -7.57
N THR A 35 -31.27 2.89 -6.44
CA THR A 35 -31.47 1.43 -6.39
C THR A 35 -32.96 1.09 -6.29
N PRO A 36 -33.41 -0.09 -6.76
CA PRO A 36 -34.82 -0.51 -6.65
C PRO A 36 -35.35 -0.48 -5.22
N GLU A 37 -34.48 -0.73 -4.24
CA GLU A 37 -34.80 -0.70 -2.81
C GLU A 37 -35.06 0.72 -2.31
N ILE A 38 -34.22 1.69 -2.72
CA ILE A 38 -34.41 3.11 -2.40
C ILE A 38 -35.71 3.62 -3.03
N GLN A 39 -35.99 3.23 -4.28
CA GLN A 39 -37.25 3.59 -4.94
C GLN A 39 -38.46 3.02 -4.19
N SER A 40 -38.40 1.78 -3.73
CA SER A 40 -39.46 1.17 -2.93
C SER A 40 -39.72 1.94 -1.63
N TRP A 41 -38.67 2.33 -0.90
CA TRP A 41 -38.80 3.12 0.32
C TRP A 41 -39.36 4.52 0.05
N MET A 42 -38.86 5.20 -1.00
CA MET A 42 -39.34 6.50 -1.43
C MET A 42 -40.83 6.46 -1.78
N ASN A 43 -41.26 5.49 -2.58
CA ASN A 43 -42.66 5.30 -2.96
C ASN A 43 -43.54 5.03 -1.73
N SER A 44 -43.05 4.25 -0.75
CA SER A 44 -43.78 4.01 0.49
C SER A 44 -43.93 5.26 1.34
N ILE A 45 -42.91 6.12 1.40
CA ILE A 45 -42.96 7.40 2.13
C ILE A 45 -43.94 8.33 1.43
N GLU A 46 -43.82 8.47 0.10
CA GLU A 46 -44.69 9.30 -0.71
C GLU A 46 -46.16 8.89 -0.55
N LYS A 47 -46.47 7.59 -0.58
CA LYS A 47 -47.82 7.09 -0.31
C LYS A 47 -48.35 7.52 1.06
N CYS A 48 -47.52 7.43 2.10
CA CYS A 48 -47.93 7.86 3.45
C CYS A 48 -48.18 9.37 3.50
N LEU A 49 -47.33 10.18 2.86
CA LEU A 49 -47.46 11.63 2.79
C LEU A 49 -48.72 12.04 2.00
N ASN A 50 -49.01 11.38 0.88
CA ASN A 50 -50.22 11.62 0.09
C ASN A 50 -51.49 11.31 0.90
N GLU A 51 -51.49 10.23 1.69
CA GLU A 51 -52.61 9.88 2.57
C GLU A 51 -52.80 10.93 3.68
N VAL A 52 -51.71 11.45 4.26
CA VAL A 52 -51.78 12.57 5.21
C VAL A 52 -52.36 13.82 4.56
N THR A 53 -51.85 14.21 3.38
CA THR A 53 -52.35 15.39 2.64
C THR A 53 -53.84 15.27 2.35
N THR A 54 -54.29 14.08 1.94
CA THR A 54 -55.71 13.81 1.68
C THR A 54 -56.56 14.02 2.94
N MET A 55 -56.21 13.37 4.06
CA MET A 55 -56.96 13.49 5.32
C MET A 55 -56.97 14.92 5.88
N VAL A 56 -55.90 15.69 5.69
CA VAL A 56 -55.82 17.08 6.16
C VAL A 56 -56.63 18.02 5.26
N SER A 57 -56.71 17.73 3.96
CA SER A 57 -57.44 18.57 2.99
C SER A 57 -58.97 18.53 3.17
N GLU A 58 -59.51 17.49 3.79
CA GLU A 58 -60.94 17.31 4.07
C GLU A 58 -61.47 18.25 5.18
N GLY A 59 -60.61 19.08 5.79
CA GLY A 59 -60.99 20.08 6.78
C GLY A 59 -60.91 19.56 8.22
N LYS A 60 -62.00 19.65 8.98
CA LYS A 60 -61.96 19.34 10.43
C LYS A 60 -61.87 17.83 10.66
N MET A 61 -60.66 17.36 10.91
CA MET A 61 -60.39 15.96 11.21
C MET A 61 -61.06 15.50 12.52
N ASN A 62 -61.67 14.31 12.48
CA ASN A 62 -62.15 13.61 13.66
C ASN A 62 -60.99 12.98 14.46
N SER A 63 -61.27 12.43 15.65
CA SER A 63 -60.24 11.84 16.52
C SER A 63 -59.51 10.64 15.89
N GLU A 64 -60.20 9.83 15.09
CA GLU A 64 -59.60 8.69 14.40
C GLU A 64 -58.64 9.12 13.29
N GLN A 65 -59.05 10.10 12.47
CA GLN A 65 -58.20 10.70 11.44
C GLN A 65 -56.95 11.34 12.06
N LYS A 66 -57.07 12.02 13.21
CA LYS A 66 -55.92 12.58 13.94
C LYS A 66 -54.94 11.51 14.39
N LEU A 67 -55.43 10.39 14.93
CA LEU A 67 -54.59 9.26 15.32
C LEU A 67 -53.91 8.62 14.11
N ARG A 68 -54.63 8.47 13.00
CA ARG A 68 -54.11 7.91 11.75
C ARG A 68 -53.01 8.79 11.15
N VAL A 69 -53.21 10.09 11.07
CA VAL A 69 -52.18 11.06 10.64
C VAL A 69 -50.95 10.97 11.54
N SER A 70 -51.12 10.95 12.86
CA SER A 70 -50.00 10.81 13.80
C SER A 70 -49.21 9.52 13.57
N SER A 71 -49.90 8.39 13.37
CA SER A 71 -49.29 7.10 13.06
C SER A 71 -48.52 7.11 11.73
N LEU A 72 -49.09 7.70 10.67
CA LEU A 72 -48.42 7.84 9.39
C LEU A 72 -47.17 8.71 9.48
N CYS A 73 -47.22 9.83 10.21
CA CYS A 73 -46.06 10.68 10.45
C CYS A 73 -44.93 9.91 11.18
N LEU A 74 -45.28 9.13 12.22
CA LEU A 74 -44.32 8.27 12.91
C LEU A 74 -43.72 7.20 11.97
N LYS A 75 -44.54 6.63 11.09
CA LYS A 75 -44.10 5.64 10.10
C LYS A 75 -43.11 6.25 9.11
N VAL A 76 -43.39 7.45 8.59
CA VAL A 76 -42.46 8.19 7.72
C VAL A 76 -41.14 8.49 8.44
N GLY A 77 -41.20 9.01 9.68
CA GLY A 77 -40.00 9.31 10.45
C GLY A 77 -39.11 8.08 10.71
N ARG A 78 -39.72 6.91 10.96
CA ARG A 78 -39.01 5.63 11.10
C ARG A 78 -38.40 5.17 9.77
N ALA A 79 -39.14 5.27 8.67
CA ALA A 79 -38.65 4.86 7.35
C ALA A 79 -37.45 5.72 6.91
N VAL A 80 -37.51 7.04 7.09
CA VAL A 80 -36.40 7.94 6.79
C VAL A 80 -35.18 7.63 7.65
N SER A 81 -35.37 7.39 8.96
CA SER A 81 -34.28 6.97 9.86
C SER A 81 -33.61 5.68 9.41
N GLN A 82 -34.40 4.67 9.01
CA GLN A 82 -33.87 3.40 8.49
C GLN A 82 -33.09 3.59 7.20
N MET A 83 -33.61 4.39 6.27
CA MET A 83 -32.92 4.71 5.02
C MET A 83 -31.57 5.40 5.27
N ALA A 84 -31.52 6.33 6.23
CA ALA A 84 -30.26 6.99 6.62
C ALA A 84 -29.21 5.99 7.16
N VAL A 85 -29.63 5.04 8.01
CA VAL A 85 -28.72 4.00 8.54
C VAL A 85 -28.19 3.11 7.42
N GLN A 86 -29.06 2.68 6.51
CA GLN A 86 -28.67 1.84 5.37
C GLN A 86 -27.72 2.58 4.42
N TYR A 87 -27.98 3.85 4.15
CA TYR A 87 -27.08 4.70 3.37
C TYR A 87 -25.68 4.80 4.00
N GLN A 88 -25.59 5.02 5.31
CA GLN A 88 -24.30 5.05 5.99
C GLN A 88 -23.57 3.70 5.96
N SER A 89 -24.30 2.59 6.11
CA SER A 89 -23.73 1.24 5.97
C SER A 89 -23.18 1.01 4.56
N LEU A 90 -23.93 1.40 3.54
CA LEU A 90 -23.52 1.28 2.14
C LEU A 90 -22.29 2.13 1.85
N LYS A 91 -22.28 3.39 2.30
CA LYS A 91 -21.12 4.28 2.18
C LYS A 91 -19.86 3.65 2.81
N HIS A 92 -19.99 3.09 4.01
CA HIS A 92 -18.86 2.44 4.68
C HIS A 92 -18.35 1.22 3.89
N LYS A 93 -19.26 0.35 3.42
CA LYS A 93 -18.89 -0.79 2.57
C LYS A 93 -18.21 -0.36 1.27
N ALA A 94 -18.69 0.70 0.62
CA ALA A 94 -18.09 1.22 -0.60
C ALA A 94 -16.65 1.72 -0.35
N LEU A 95 -16.42 2.45 0.73
CA LEU A 95 -15.07 2.91 1.12
C LEU A 95 -14.13 1.73 1.43
N GLN A 96 -14.63 0.71 2.13
CA GLN A 96 -13.86 -0.50 2.42
C GLN A 96 -13.50 -1.26 1.14
N ASN A 97 -14.44 -1.41 0.21
CA ASN A 97 -14.20 -2.06 -1.06
C ASN A 97 -13.17 -1.29 -1.90
N TYR A 98 -13.25 0.04 -1.91
CA TYR A 98 -12.27 0.88 -2.60
C TYR A 98 -10.85 0.67 -2.03
N ALA A 99 -10.70 0.69 -0.70
CA ALA A 99 -9.41 0.40 -0.08
C ALA A 99 -8.90 -1.00 -0.44
N THR A 100 -9.80 -1.99 -0.47
CA THR A 100 -9.46 -3.36 -0.84
C THR A 100 -9.00 -3.45 -2.31
N LEU A 101 -9.70 -2.81 -3.24
CA LEU A 101 -9.30 -2.75 -4.65
C LEU A 101 -7.95 -2.06 -4.85
N GLN A 102 -7.68 -1.00 -4.10
CA GLN A 102 -6.38 -0.33 -4.13
C GLN A 102 -5.25 -1.30 -3.71
N THR A 103 -5.45 -2.07 -2.64
CA THR A 103 -4.47 -3.10 -2.24
C THR A 103 -4.30 -4.22 -3.27
N PHE A 104 -5.38 -4.63 -3.94
CA PHE A 104 -5.30 -5.62 -5.03
C PHE A 104 -4.48 -5.09 -6.20
N LYS A 105 -4.67 -3.82 -6.57
CA LYS A 105 -3.91 -3.17 -7.62
C LYS A 105 -2.43 -3.06 -7.28
N GLU A 106 -2.10 -2.65 -6.06
CA GLU A 106 -0.70 -2.59 -5.58
C GLU A 106 -0.03 -3.99 -5.60
N ASN A 107 -0.78 -5.03 -5.24
CA ASN A 107 -0.29 -6.41 -5.33
C ASN A 107 -0.09 -6.88 -6.77
N GLU A 108 -0.97 -6.49 -7.69
CA GLU A 108 -0.84 -6.79 -9.13
C GLU A 108 0.38 -6.09 -9.74
N ASP A 109 0.59 -4.81 -9.42
CA ASP A 109 1.75 -4.03 -9.84
C ASP A 109 3.06 -4.63 -9.29
N LEU A 110 3.05 -5.08 -8.03
CA LEU A 110 4.19 -5.75 -7.40
C LEU A 110 4.49 -7.11 -8.06
N ALA A 111 3.46 -7.92 -8.33
CA ALA A 111 3.61 -9.19 -9.02
C ALA A 111 4.19 -9.00 -10.43
N SER A 112 3.70 -7.99 -11.16
CA SER A 112 4.22 -7.60 -12.47
C SER A 112 5.70 -7.23 -12.39
N SER A 113 6.07 -6.37 -11.43
CA SER A 113 7.47 -5.98 -11.19
C SER A 113 8.37 -7.17 -10.88
N LEU A 114 7.90 -8.13 -10.07
CA LEU A 114 8.65 -9.35 -9.75
C LEU A 114 8.87 -10.23 -10.99
N THR A 115 7.86 -10.37 -11.85
CA THR A 115 8.00 -11.14 -13.09
C THR A 115 9.00 -10.50 -14.04
N GLU A 116 9.01 -9.17 -14.16
CA GLU A 116 9.98 -8.43 -14.98
C GLU A 116 11.41 -8.59 -14.44
N ILE A 117 11.61 -8.49 -13.12
CA ILE A 117 12.92 -8.71 -12.49
C ILE A 117 13.41 -10.14 -12.73
N LYS A 118 12.52 -11.14 -12.58
CA LYS A 118 12.85 -12.54 -12.85
C LYS A 118 13.30 -12.75 -14.29
N GLN A 119 12.58 -12.17 -15.25
CA GLN A 119 12.95 -12.24 -16.66
C GLN A 119 14.32 -11.59 -16.92
N LYS A 120 14.57 -10.38 -16.39
CA LYS A 120 15.86 -9.70 -16.50
C LYS A 120 17.01 -10.51 -15.90
N LEU A 121 16.77 -11.21 -14.78
CA LEU A 121 17.78 -12.09 -14.17
C LEU A 121 18.08 -13.30 -15.06
N GLU A 122 17.05 -13.96 -15.60
CA GLU A 122 17.22 -15.09 -16.53
C GLU A 122 17.99 -14.68 -17.79
N GLU A 123 17.65 -13.53 -18.38
CA GLU A 123 18.37 -12.97 -19.54
C GLU A 123 19.84 -12.68 -19.21
N ASN A 124 20.13 -12.12 -18.03
CA ASN A 124 21.50 -11.86 -17.60
C ASN A 124 22.28 -13.16 -17.33
N LEU A 125 21.65 -14.18 -16.73
CA LEU A 125 22.27 -15.49 -16.51
C LEU A 125 22.62 -16.20 -17.81
N ILE A 126 21.75 -16.11 -18.82
CA ILE A 126 22.01 -16.67 -20.15
C ILE A 126 23.21 -15.97 -20.80
N LYS A 127 23.28 -14.63 -20.71
CA LYS A 127 24.44 -13.85 -21.19
C LYS A 127 25.73 -14.23 -20.44
N GLN A 128 25.67 -14.41 -19.12
CA GLN A 128 26.83 -14.78 -18.32
C GLN A 128 27.33 -16.21 -18.59
N LYS A 129 26.44 -17.12 -18.99
CA LYS A 129 26.78 -18.51 -19.32
C LYS A 129 27.64 -18.62 -20.59
N GLN A 130 27.58 -17.65 -21.50
CA GLN A 130 28.34 -17.66 -22.75
C GLN A 130 29.84 -17.38 -22.59
N GLU A 131 30.30 -16.78 -21.49
CA GLU A 131 31.73 -16.42 -21.30
C GLU A 131 32.48 -17.22 -20.22
N SER A 132 31.81 -18.16 -19.53
CA SER A 132 32.50 -19.02 -18.56
C SER A 132 33.18 -20.21 -19.26
N THR A 133 34.44 -20.02 -19.68
CA THR A 133 35.28 -21.15 -20.09
C THR A 133 35.57 -22.03 -18.87
N SER A 134 34.82 -23.12 -18.72
CA SER A 134 35.09 -24.14 -17.70
C SER A 134 36.49 -24.73 -17.88
N PHE A 135 37.23 -24.92 -16.79
CA PHE A 135 38.57 -25.52 -16.79
C PHE A 135 38.60 -26.86 -17.55
N ALA A 136 37.55 -27.68 -17.42
CA ALA A 136 37.42 -28.94 -18.14
C ALA A 136 37.36 -28.78 -19.66
N GLY A 137 36.78 -27.68 -20.16
CA GLY A 137 36.77 -27.33 -21.59
C GLY A 137 38.13 -26.79 -22.05
N MET A 138 38.81 -26.05 -21.19
CA MET A 138 40.13 -25.48 -21.45
C MET A 138 41.24 -26.53 -21.53
N VAL A 139 41.12 -27.64 -20.77
CA VAL A 139 42.08 -28.75 -20.78
C VAL A 139 41.84 -29.72 -21.94
N LYS A 140 40.60 -29.82 -22.46
CA LYS A 140 40.25 -30.70 -23.61
C LYS A 140 40.50 -30.05 -24.97
N GLY A 141 40.50 -28.72 -25.06
CA GLY A 141 40.86 -27.99 -26.29
C GLY A 141 42.37 -28.00 -26.49
N THR A 142 42.84 -28.58 -27.59
CA THR A 142 44.25 -28.73 -27.97
C THR A 142 44.95 -27.41 -28.31
N LYS A 143 45.06 -26.50 -27.34
CA LYS A 143 45.96 -25.35 -27.40
C LYS A 143 46.87 -25.42 -26.20
N THR A 144 48.11 -25.82 -26.48
CA THR A 144 49.32 -25.65 -25.65
C THR A 144 49.01 -25.13 -24.25
N LEU A 145 48.72 -26.05 -23.34
CA LEU A 145 48.70 -25.77 -21.91
C LEU A 145 50.06 -25.19 -21.55
N ILE A 146 50.12 -23.88 -21.35
CA ILE A 146 51.32 -23.20 -20.87
C ILE A 146 51.49 -23.69 -19.44
N ARG A 147 52.38 -24.68 -19.26
CA ARG A 147 52.82 -25.07 -17.93
C ARG A 147 53.55 -23.85 -17.37
N PRO A 148 53.10 -23.26 -16.25
CA PRO A 148 53.84 -22.19 -15.62
C PRO A 148 55.27 -22.66 -15.36
N HIS A 149 56.24 -21.79 -15.60
CA HIS A 149 57.63 -22.10 -15.30
C HIS A 149 57.75 -22.55 -13.83
N ALA A 150 58.67 -23.46 -13.50
CA ALA A 150 58.78 -24.01 -12.14
C ALA A 150 59.07 -22.96 -11.05
N THR A 151 59.46 -21.75 -11.46
CA THR A 151 59.71 -20.58 -10.61
C THR A 151 58.56 -19.56 -10.61
N SER A 152 57.46 -19.85 -11.30
CA SER A 152 56.28 -18.99 -11.33
C SER A 152 55.64 -18.97 -9.94
N SER A 153 55.50 -17.78 -9.37
CA SER A 153 54.82 -17.56 -8.10
C SER A 153 53.55 -16.74 -8.33
N VAL A 154 52.52 -17.02 -7.54
CA VAL A 154 51.26 -16.27 -7.54
C VAL A 154 51.16 -15.56 -6.19
N ALA A 155 50.95 -14.26 -6.22
CA ALA A 155 50.69 -13.47 -5.02
C ALA A 155 49.18 -13.38 -4.77
N ILE A 156 48.76 -13.69 -3.56
CA ILE A 156 47.36 -13.63 -3.13
C ILE A 156 47.26 -12.52 -2.08
N TYR A 157 46.37 -11.56 -2.33
CA TYR A 157 46.13 -10.44 -1.43
C TYR A 157 44.70 -10.50 -0.91
N PRO A 158 44.47 -10.26 0.40
CA PRO A 158 43.12 -10.14 0.92
C PRO A 158 42.45 -8.90 0.32
N ARG A 159 41.14 -9.01 0.07
CA ARG A 159 40.33 -7.86 -0.39
C ARG A 159 40.20 -6.79 0.70
N ASP A 160 40.27 -7.22 1.96
CA ASP A 160 40.17 -6.38 3.14
C ASP A 160 41.56 -6.03 3.66
N SER A 161 41.88 -4.73 3.74
CA SER A 161 43.17 -4.21 4.20
C SER A 161 43.41 -4.37 5.69
N THR A 162 42.38 -4.76 6.47
CA THR A 162 42.52 -5.04 7.90
C THR A 162 43.03 -6.45 8.19
N LYS A 163 43.07 -7.34 7.17
CA LYS A 163 43.56 -8.71 7.30
C LYS A 163 45.08 -8.77 7.20
N THR A 164 45.67 -9.49 8.14
CA THR A 164 47.13 -9.69 8.15
C THR A 164 47.55 -10.71 7.09
N SER A 165 48.83 -10.66 6.72
CA SER A 165 49.44 -11.65 5.83
C SER A 165 49.37 -13.07 6.40
N GLU A 166 49.49 -13.21 7.73
CA GLU A 166 49.42 -14.51 8.40
C GLU A 166 48.00 -15.09 8.39
N ASP A 167 46.97 -14.26 8.56
CA ASP A 167 45.57 -14.70 8.44
C ASP A 167 45.26 -15.20 7.03
N THR A 168 45.75 -14.47 6.02
CA THR A 168 45.56 -14.82 4.61
C THR A 168 46.28 -16.13 4.28
N LYS A 169 47.51 -16.31 4.78
CA LYS A 169 48.29 -17.54 4.63
C LYS A 169 47.60 -18.74 5.27
N ASN A 170 47.10 -18.61 6.50
CA ASN A 170 46.40 -19.67 7.20
C ASN A 170 45.11 -20.10 6.47
N LEU A 171 44.37 -19.13 5.93
CA LEU A 171 43.17 -19.41 5.15
C LEU A 171 43.51 -20.13 3.84
N VAL A 172 44.53 -19.67 3.11
CA VAL A 172 44.99 -20.31 1.87
C VAL A 172 45.47 -21.73 2.15
N GLN A 173 46.19 -21.97 3.26
CA GLN A 173 46.61 -23.32 3.66
C GLN A 173 45.44 -24.26 3.90
N LYS A 174 44.38 -23.78 4.57
CA LYS A 174 43.18 -24.58 4.83
C LYS A 174 42.39 -24.91 3.57
N ILE A 175 42.36 -24.00 2.59
CA ILE A 175 41.58 -24.18 1.36
C ILE A 175 42.33 -25.04 0.33
N VAL A 176 43.65 -24.83 0.22
CA VAL A 176 44.46 -25.41 -0.87
C VAL A 176 45.14 -26.72 -0.45
N CYS A 177 45.23 -27.02 0.85
CA CYS A 177 46.00 -28.16 1.39
C CYS A 177 47.38 -28.31 0.70
N PRO A 178 48.30 -27.34 0.88
CA PRO A 178 49.53 -27.25 0.09
C PRO A 178 50.42 -28.49 0.15
N GLU A 179 50.36 -29.25 1.25
CA GLU A 179 51.09 -30.50 1.41
C GLU A 179 50.62 -31.59 0.44
N GLU A 180 49.31 -31.71 0.24
CA GLU A 180 48.71 -32.66 -0.71
C GLU A 180 49.01 -32.25 -2.17
N MET A 181 49.09 -30.94 -2.44
CA MET A 181 49.37 -30.38 -3.77
C MET A 181 50.87 -30.14 -4.06
N LYS A 182 51.77 -30.47 -3.12
CA LYS A 182 53.23 -30.22 -3.20
C LYS A 182 53.61 -28.76 -3.48
N LEU A 183 52.82 -27.81 -2.96
CA LEU A 183 53.03 -26.37 -3.15
C LEU A 183 53.86 -25.76 -2.00
N LYS A 184 54.86 -24.93 -2.34
CA LYS A 184 55.68 -24.21 -1.34
C LYS A 184 55.13 -22.79 -1.13
N LEU A 185 54.63 -22.51 0.07
CA LEU A 185 54.24 -21.15 0.47
C LEU A 185 55.46 -20.42 1.04
N ARG A 186 55.68 -19.17 0.60
CA ARG A 186 56.69 -18.28 1.16
C ARG A 186 56.02 -16.99 1.62
N PRO A 187 56.17 -16.57 2.89
CA PRO A 187 55.76 -15.24 3.30
C PRO A 187 56.65 -14.21 2.59
N ARG A 188 56.07 -13.08 2.21
CA ARG A 188 56.82 -11.92 1.70
C ARG A 188 57.38 -11.18 2.91
N ILE A 189 58.71 -11.12 3.03
CA ILE A 189 59.43 -10.26 3.98
C ILE A 189 59.42 -8.85 3.42
#